data_AF-L8P5N0-F1
#
_entry.id   AF-L8P5N0-F1
#
_cell.length_a   1.000
_cell.length_b   1.000
_cell.length_c   1.000
_cell.angle_alpha   90.00
_cell.angle_beta   90.00
_cell.angle_gamma   90.00
#
_symmetry.space_group_name_H-M   'P 1'
#
loop_
_entity.id
_entity.type
_entity.pdbx_description
1 polymer ?
#
loop_
_entity_poly.entity_id
_entity_poly.type
_entity_poly.pdbx_seq_one_letter_code
_entity_poly.pdbx_strand_id
1 'polypeptide(L)'
;MRGSVTAPDRTAGRRRTRATAGALATAALLFPLLGAAPSEARSTANGLQSAFASAAAEYQVPQSVLLGVSYLQSRWDTHGGAPSVTGGYGPMHLTDARTALAGVTPHHSEGSEDARGDSARPPLLPAAKPPRTSAVPARLRTLPKAAKLTGLSPRKLRTDPAANVAGGAALLADAQRELGEPLSSDPADWYGAVARFSGADDSATAAAYANDVYDVLRTGRERATDTGQRVVLAAQPKLSPRTAQLGRAGLRTLDAGGTECPRTVSCEWIPAPYKQFGEGDYGNHDLGDRPTSQDIDYIVVHDTEGAWEGVLTMVQDPAYVS
;
A
#
# COMPACT_ATOMS: atom_id res chain seq x y z
N MET A 1 5.17 -51.81 15.74
CA MET A 1 3.98 -52.31 15.04
C MET A 1 3.90 -51.54 13.73
N ARG A 2 4.44 -52.09 12.63
CA ARG A 2 3.69 -52.75 11.51
C ARG A 2 2.54 -51.87 11.02
N GLY A 3 2.53 -51.32 9.80
CA GLY A 3 3.45 -51.41 8.67
C GLY A 3 2.92 -50.60 7.48
N SER A 4 3.83 -50.22 6.57
CA SER A 4 3.53 -49.91 5.17
C SER A 4 3.01 -51.14 4.42
N VAL A 5 2.54 -50.94 3.18
CA VAL A 5 2.47 -51.84 1.99
C VAL A 5 1.17 -51.51 1.22
N THR A 6 1.03 -51.34 -0.08
CA THR A 6 1.87 -51.23 -1.30
C THR A 6 0.90 -50.86 -2.43
N ALA A 7 1.39 -50.25 -3.51
CA ALA A 7 0.73 -50.29 -4.82
C ALA A 7 0.62 -51.73 -5.37
N PRO A 8 -0.18 -51.96 -6.41
CA PRO A 8 0.46 -52.42 -7.64
C PRO A 8 -0.08 -51.78 -8.93
N ASP A 9 0.80 -51.86 -9.93
CA ASP A 9 0.70 -51.38 -11.30
C ASP A 9 0.38 -52.56 -12.26
N ARG A 10 -0.10 -52.22 -13.47
CA ARG A 10 -0.20 -53.02 -14.72
C ARG A 10 -1.34 -54.05 -14.82
N THR A 11 -2.08 -54.18 -15.93
CA THR A 11 -1.62 -54.42 -17.30
C THR A 11 -2.75 -54.24 -18.33
N ALA A 12 -2.34 -53.99 -19.58
CA ALA A 12 -3.18 -53.89 -20.77
C ALA A 12 -3.84 -55.21 -21.20
N GLY A 13 -5.04 -55.12 -21.78
CA GLY A 13 -5.71 -56.22 -22.49
C GLY A 13 -6.44 -55.72 -23.73
N ARG A 14 -5.89 -56.00 -24.92
CA ARG A 14 -6.57 -55.88 -26.22
C ARG A 14 -7.60 -57.00 -26.36
N ARG A 15 -8.83 -56.67 -26.80
CA ARG A 15 -9.66 -57.58 -27.61
C ARG A 15 -10.32 -56.81 -28.76
N ARG A 16 -10.12 -57.33 -29.98
CA ARG A 16 -10.93 -57.04 -31.18
C ARG A 16 -12.07 -58.08 -31.23
N THR A 17 -13.27 -57.70 -31.67
CA THR A 17 -13.84 -58.04 -33.01
C THR A 17 -15.35 -57.76 -33.11
N ARG A 18 -15.72 -57.15 -34.25
CA ARG A 18 -16.93 -57.35 -35.12
C ARG A 18 -18.32 -57.13 -34.50
N ALA A 19 -19.05 -56.05 -34.85
CA ALA A 19 -19.76 -55.73 -36.10
C ALA A 19 -21.21 -56.25 -36.12
N THR A 20 -22.18 -55.32 -36.11
CA THR A 20 -23.45 -55.41 -36.84
C THR A 20 -23.96 -54.00 -37.15
N ALA A 21 -24.52 -53.85 -38.34
CA ALA A 21 -25.00 -52.62 -38.94
C ALA A 21 -26.36 -52.17 -38.39
N GLY A 22 -26.60 -50.87 -38.44
CA GLY A 22 -27.92 -50.26 -38.24
C GLY A 22 -27.90 -48.84 -38.80
N ALA A 23 -28.33 -48.70 -40.05
CA ALA A 23 -28.48 -47.41 -40.71
C ALA A 23 -29.72 -46.69 -40.18
N LEU A 24 -29.53 -45.49 -39.63
CA LEU A 24 -30.60 -44.49 -39.50
C LEU A 24 -30.05 -43.13 -39.95
N ALA A 25 -30.57 -42.69 -41.09
CA ALA A 25 -30.30 -41.40 -41.68
C ALA A 25 -30.80 -40.28 -40.76
N THR A 26 -29.91 -39.37 -40.38
CA THR A 26 -30.26 -38.04 -39.88
C THR A 26 -29.42 -37.02 -40.63
N ALA A 27 -30.07 -36.30 -41.54
CA ALA A 27 -29.51 -35.11 -42.15
C ALA A 27 -29.43 -34.02 -41.08
N ALA A 28 -28.21 -33.67 -40.66
CA ALA A 28 -27.95 -32.50 -39.84
C ALA A 28 -26.95 -31.60 -40.58
N LEU A 29 -27.39 -30.38 -40.84
CA LEU A 29 -26.67 -29.32 -41.54
C LEU A 29 -25.28 -29.07 -40.92
N LEU A 30 -24.23 -29.29 -41.70
CA LEU A 30 -22.88 -28.80 -41.40
C LEU A 30 -22.82 -27.30 -41.73
N PHE A 31 -23.11 -26.46 -40.73
CA PHE A 31 -22.66 -25.07 -40.73
C PHE A 31 -21.20 -25.02 -40.29
N PRO A 32 -20.28 -24.36 -41.02
CA PRO A 32 -18.99 -24.00 -40.47
C PRO A 32 -19.22 -22.85 -39.48
N LEU A 33 -19.28 -23.17 -38.19
CA LEU A 33 -19.14 -22.17 -37.14
C LEU A 33 -17.70 -21.64 -37.17
N LEU A 34 -17.47 -20.58 -37.95
CA LEU A 34 -16.35 -19.68 -37.70
C LEU A 34 -16.60 -19.05 -36.33
N GLY A 35 -16.00 -19.62 -35.29
CA GLY A 35 -15.95 -19.03 -33.97
C GLY A 35 -15.18 -17.73 -34.01
N ALA A 36 -15.88 -16.60 -34.16
CA ALA A 36 -15.36 -15.32 -33.72
C ALA A 36 -15.19 -15.42 -32.19
N ALA A 37 -13.94 -15.57 -31.74
CA ALA A 37 -13.61 -15.51 -30.32
C ALA A 37 -14.04 -14.15 -29.73
N PRO A 38 -14.46 -14.08 -28.46
CA PRO A 38 -14.94 -12.85 -27.85
C PRO A 38 -13.77 -11.87 -27.70
N SER A 39 -13.68 -10.89 -28.59
CA SER A 39 -12.66 -9.83 -28.51
C SER A 39 -12.98 -8.81 -27.42
N GLU A 40 -14.25 -8.63 -27.06
CA GLU A 40 -14.71 -7.70 -26.01
C GLU A 40 -14.34 -8.16 -24.57
N ALA A 41 -14.25 -9.46 -24.32
CA ALA A 41 -13.83 -9.97 -23.01
C ALA A 41 -12.32 -9.74 -22.76
N ARG A 42 -11.50 -9.71 -23.81
CA ARG A 42 -10.06 -9.39 -23.69
C ARG A 42 -9.79 -7.89 -23.61
N SER A 43 -10.63 -7.04 -24.23
CA SER A 43 -10.47 -5.58 -24.14
C SER A 43 -10.86 -5.02 -22.76
N THR A 44 -11.87 -5.61 -22.11
CA THR A 44 -12.24 -5.28 -20.72
C THR A 44 -11.25 -5.87 -19.70
N ALA A 45 -10.71 -7.07 -19.93
CA ALA A 45 -9.73 -7.72 -19.05
C ALA A 45 -8.38 -6.99 -18.93
N ASN A 46 -8.02 -6.15 -19.91
CA ASN A 46 -6.75 -5.42 -19.96
C ASN A 46 -6.91 -3.88 -19.83
N GLY A 47 -8.08 -3.41 -19.38
CA GLY A 47 -8.37 -1.96 -19.30
C GLY A 47 -7.39 -1.20 -18.41
N LEU A 48 -7.08 -1.74 -17.23
CA LEU A 48 -6.16 -1.12 -16.27
C LEU A 48 -4.70 -1.18 -16.73
N GLN A 49 -4.25 -2.31 -17.30
CA GLN A 49 -2.90 -2.41 -17.89
C GLN A 49 -2.70 -1.34 -18.99
N SER A 50 -3.73 -1.13 -19.81
CA SER A 50 -3.72 -0.10 -20.86
C SER A 50 -3.76 1.32 -20.28
N ALA A 51 -4.51 1.54 -19.20
CA ALA A 51 -4.51 2.82 -18.49
C ALA A 51 -3.12 3.18 -17.92
N PHE A 52 -2.38 2.19 -17.39
CA PHE A 52 -0.98 2.39 -16.99
C PHE A 52 -0.09 2.78 -18.18
N ALA A 53 -0.24 2.13 -19.33
CA ALA A 53 0.52 2.47 -20.53
C ALA A 53 0.20 3.88 -21.03
N SER A 54 -1.08 4.27 -21.07
CA SER A 54 -1.51 5.60 -21.50
C SER A 54 -1.00 6.69 -20.55
N ALA A 55 -1.14 6.51 -19.23
CA ALA A 55 -0.65 7.47 -18.26
C ALA A 55 0.88 7.57 -18.26
N ALA A 56 1.58 6.45 -18.43
CA ALA A 56 3.04 6.44 -18.58
C ALA A 56 3.50 7.29 -19.78
N ALA A 57 2.82 7.15 -20.92
CA ALA A 57 3.11 7.94 -22.11
C ALA A 57 2.78 9.43 -21.94
N GLU A 58 1.62 9.76 -21.36
CA GLU A 58 1.16 11.14 -21.15
C GLU A 58 2.07 11.92 -20.19
N TYR A 59 2.44 11.30 -19.06
CA TYR A 59 3.23 11.95 -18.01
C TYR A 59 4.74 11.66 -18.11
N GLN A 60 5.16 10.90 -19.14
CA GLN A 60 6.54 10.51 -19.39
C GLN A 60 7.20 9.81 -18.18
N VAL A 61 6.41 8.99 -17.47
CA VAL A 61 6.85 8.14 -16.36
C VAL A 61 7.04 6.72 -16.92
N PRO A 62 8.11 5.97 -16.60
CA PRO A 62 8.22 4.58 -17.01
C PRO A 62 7.02 3.77 -16.50
N GLN A 63 6.36 3.03 -17.40
CA GLN A 63 5.19 2.23 -17.03
C GLN A 63 5.49 1.25 -15.89
N SER A 64 6.71 0.71 -15.85
CA SER A 64 7.16 -0.18 -14.78
C SER A 64 7.16 0.50 -13.41
N VAL A 65 7.67 1.74 -13.31
CA VAL A 65 7.65 2.53 -12.07
C VAL A 65 6.21 2.76 -11.59
N LEU A 66 5.32 3.16 -12.50
CA LEU A 66 3.89 3.34 -12.22
C LEU A 66 3.23 2.07 -11.67
N LEU A 67 3.46 0.93 -12.34
CA LEU A 67 2.97 -0.37 -11.92
C LEU A 67 3.55 -0.79 -10.56
N GLY A 68 4.84 -0.56 -10.31
CA GLY A 68 5.51 -0.90 -9.06
C GLY A 68 4.97 -0.10 -7.87
N VAL A 69 4.83 1.22 -8.03
CA VAL A 69 4.22 2.11 -7.03
C VAL A 69 2.79 1.67 -6.74
N SER A 70 1.96 1.47 -7.78
CA SER A 70 0.57 1.04 -7.61
C SER A 70 0.43 -0.33 -6.94
N TYR A 71 1.36 -1.26 -7.21
CA TYR A 71 1.34 -2.57 -6.59
C TYR A 71 1.55 -2.49 -5.07
N LEU A 72 2.49 -1.67 -4.59
CA LEU A 72 2.65 -1.46 -3.15
C LEU A 72 1.46 -0.75 -2.52
N GLN A 73 0.87 0.21 -3.24
CA GLN A 73 -0.21 1.03 -2.70
C GLN A 73 -1.53 0.26 -2.57
N SER A 74 -1.90 -0.54 -3.57
CA SER A 74 -3.20 -1.23 -3.57
C SER A 74 -3.18 -2.62 -4.18
N ARG A 75 -2.01 -3.14 -4.58
CA ARG A 75 -1.90 -4.36 -5.40
C ARG A 75 -2.70 -4.27 -6.70
N TRP A 76 -2.81 -3.06 -7.24
CA TRP A 76 -3.63 -2.67 -8.41
C TRP A 76 -5.15 -2.72 -8.20
N ASP A 77 -5.62 -2.92 -6.97
CA ASP A 77 -7.05 -2.95 -6.66
C ASP A 77 -7.66 -1.54 -6.67
N THR A 78 -8.95 -1.50 -7.00
CA THR A 78 -9.74 -0.27 -7.16
C THR A 78 -10.65 0.02 -5.97
N HIS A 79 -10.93 -1.02 -5.17
CA HIS A 79 -11.81 -1.03 -4.02
C HIS A 79 -13.22 -0.47 -4.30
N GLY A 80 -13.71 -0.62 -5.53
CA GLY A 80 -15.03 -0.09 -5.93
C GLY A 80 -15.19 1.42 -5.74
N GLY A 81 -14.09 2.18 -5.65
CA GLY A 81 -14.09 3.61 -5.35
C GLY A 81 -14.28 3.97 -3.86
N ALA A 82 -14.30 2.99 -2.96
CA ALA A 82 -14.28 3.24 -1.53
C ALA A 82 -12.87 3.65 -1.05
N PRO A 83 -12.76 4.51 -0.02
CA PRO A 83 -11.46 4.88 0.54
C PRO A 83 -10.86 3.76 1.39
N SER A 84 -9.53 3.72 1.49
CA SER A 84 -8.81 3.00 2.54
C SER A 84 -9.00 3.64 3.92
N VAL A 85 -8.52 2.98 4.97
CA VAL A 85 -8.49 3.52 6.35
C VAL A 85 -7.72 4.85 6.49
N THR A 86 -6.83 5.16 5.54
CA THR A 86 -6.10 6.44 5.49
C THR A 86 -6.70 7.43 4.47
N GLY A 87 -7.84 7.10 3.87
CA GLY A 87 -8.53 7.95 2.91
C GLY A 87 -7.96 7.92 1.49
N GLY A 88 -7.19 6.90 1.12
CA GLY A 88 -6.68 6.69 -0.23
C GLY A 88 -7.68 5.99 -1.14
N TYR A 89 -7.73 6.40 -2.41
CA TYR A 89 -8.67 5.87 -3.41
C TYR A 89 -7.92 5.23 -4.59
N GLY A 90 -8.47 4.14 -5.11
CA GLY A 90 -8.07 3.52 -6.38
C GLY A 90 -6.66 2.95 -6.43
N PRO A 91 -6.20 2.53 -7.63
CA PRO A 91 -4.92 1.85 -7.82
C PRO A 91 -3.68 2.60 -7.35
N MET A 92 -3.70 3.94 -7.40
CA MET A 92 -2.59 4.78 -6.98
C MET A 92 -2.73 5.29 -5.55
N HIS A 93 -3.78 4.88 -4.82
CA HIS A 93 -4.06 5.29 -3.44
C HIS A 93 -3.98 6.81 -3.24
N LEU A 94 -4.68 7.55 -4.10
CA LEU A 94 -4.73 9.02 -4.03
C LEU A 94 -5.54 9.45 -2.80
N THR A 95 -4.94 10.18 -1.86
CA THR A 95 -5.53 10.48 -0.54
C THR A 95 -6.40 11.73 -0.54
N ASP A 96 -7.61 11.57 0.01
CA ASP A 96 -8.56 12.64 0.33
C ASP A 96 -9.25 12.32 1.67
N ALA A 97 -8.46 12.38 2.74
CA ALA A 97 -8.93 11.96 4.06
C ALA A 97 -10.11 12.80 4.57
N ARG A 98 -10.21 14.09 4.19
CA ARG A 98 -11.36 14.92 4.57
C ARG A 98 -12.65 14.38 3.98
N THR A 99 -12.65 14.01 2.70
CA THR A 99 -13.83 13.43 2.05
C THR A 99 -14.15 12.06 2.62
N ALA A 100 -13.13 11.22 2.86
CA ALA A 100 -13.31 9.91 3.48
C ALA A 100 -13.98 10.04 4.86
N LEU A 101 -13.47 10.92 5.73
CA LEU A 101 -14.03 11.18 7.07
C LEU A 101 -15.42 11.82 7.05
N ALA A 102 -15.81 12.49 5.96
CA ALA A 102 -17.14 13.07 5.82
C ALA A 102 -18.21 12.06 5.41
N GLY A 103 -17.81 10.94 4.80
CA GLY A 103 -18.71 9.88 4.33
C GLY A 103 -18.79 8.67 5.26
N VAL A 104 -17.98 8.62 6.32
CA VAL A 104 -17.92 7.51 7.29
C VAL A 104 -18.63 7.93 8.57
N THR A 105 -19.60 7.13 9.01
CA THR A 105 -19.99 7.08 10.42
C THR A 105 -18.93 6.25 11.13
N PRO A 106 -18.11 6.79 12.05
CA PRO A 106 -17.11 5.99 12.76
C PRO A 106 -17.70 4.71 13.35
N HIS A 107 -16.95 3.60 13.32
CA HIS A 107 -17.40 2.27 13.74
C HIS A 107 -17.91 2.14 15.19
N HIS A 108 -17.73 3.19 16.02
CA HIS A 108 -18.27 3.28 17.39
C HIS A 108 -19.20 4.50 17.58
N SER A 109 -19.80 4.97 16.49
CA SER A 109 -20.75 6.10 16.50
C SER A 109 -22.01 5.83 15.68
N GLU A 110 -22.18 4.59 15.21
CA GLU A 110 -23.46 4.11 14.72
C GLU A 110 -24.35 3.78 15.92
N GLY A 111 -25.43 4.55 16.13
CA GLY A 111 -26.42 4.29 17.17
C GLY A 111 -26.11 4.96 18.51
N SER A 112 -26.41 4.26 19.61
CA SER A 112 -26.29 4.76 20.99
C SER A 112 -25.07 4.20 21.73
N GLU A 113 -24.11 3.64 21.01
CA GLU A 113 -22.91 3.02 21.58
C GLU A 113 -21.90 4.09 22.05
N ASP A 114 -21.38 3.90 23.25
CA ASP A 114 -20.30 4.72 23.79
C ASP A 114 -18.96 4.01 23.55
N ALA A 115 -18.09 4.64 22.74
CA ALA A 115 -16.77 4.12 22.39
C ALA A 115 -15.85 3.86 23.61
N ARG A 116 -16.18 4.38 24.80
CA ARG A 116 -15.44 4.10 26.04
C ARG A 116 -15.68 2.69 26.60
N GLY A 117 -16.69 1.98 26.13
CA GLY A 117 -17.02 0.63 26.59
C GLY A 117 -17.45 0.53 28.06
N ASP A 118 -17.75 1.66 28.71
CA ASP A 118 -18.08 1.74 30.13
C ASP A 118 -19.56 2.06 30.34
N SER A 119 -20.33 1.05 30.74
CA SER A 119 -21.76 1.17 31.02
C SER A 119 -22.09 1.78 32.39
N ALA A 120 -21.10 2.06 33.25
CA ALA A 120 -21.32 2.67 34.55
C ALA A 120 -21.57 4.19 34.47
N ARG A 121 -21.28 4.82 33.32
CA ARG A 121 -21.50 6.24 33.06
C ARG A 121 -22.55 6.44 31.96
N PRO A 122 -23.25 7.59 31.93
CA PRO A 122 -24.10 7.94 30.81
C PRO A 122 -23.31 7.92 29.49
N PRO A 123 -23.90 7.40 28.40
CA PRO A 123 -23.22 7.27 27.12
C PRO A 123 -22.84 8.64 26.57
N LEU A 124 -21.59 8.77 26.13
CA LEU A 124 -21.09 9.95 25.43
C LEU A 124 -21.13 9.69 23.92
N LEU A 125 -22.00 10.40 23.20
CA LEU A 125 -22.20 10.25 21.76
C LEU A 125 -21.70 11.50 21.02
N PRO A 126 -20.39 11.63 20.75
CA PRO A 126 -19.86 12.78 20.05
C PRO A 126 -20.30 12.78 18.58
N ALA A 127 -20.85 13.91 18.13
CA ALA A 127 -21.09 14.13 16.70
C ALA A 127 -19.74 14.35 16.00
N ALA A 128 -19.27 13.33 15.25
CA ALA A 128 -18.06 13.45 14.45
C ALA A 128 -18.24 14.53 13.37
N LYS A 129 -17.51 15.65 13.50
CA LYS A 129 -17.43 16.68 12.47
C LYS A 129 -16.17 16.45 11.64
N PRO A 130 -16.25 16.46 10.30
CA PRO A 130 -15.06 16.33 9.48
C PRO A 130 -14.07 17.46 9.78
N PRO A 131 -12.76 17.18 9.86
CA PRO A 131 -11.77 18.21 10.11
C PRO A 131 -11.78 19.27 9.00
N ARG A 132 -11.32 20.48 9.34
CA ARG A 132 -11.02 21.50 8.32
C ARG A 132 -9.89 20.98 7.43
N THR A 133 -9.90 21.29 6.12
CA THR A 133 -8.84 20.83 5.19
C THR A 133 -7.44 21.22 5.66
N SER A 134 -7.27 22.41 6.25
CA SER A 134 -5.99 22.88 6.77
C SER A 134 -5.45 22.06 7.94
N ALA A 135 -6.32 21.36 8.67
CA ALA A 135 -5.94 20.48 9.76
C ALA A 135 -5.57 19.06 9.29
N VAL A 136 -5.79 18.74 8.01
CA VAL A 136 -5.43 17.43 7.44
C VAL A 136 -3.96 17.49 6.95
N PRO A 137 -3.08 16.57 7.39
CA PRO A 137 -1.70 16.51 6.92
C PRO A 137 -1.58 16.46 5.40
N ALA A 138 -0.52 17.04 4.82
CA ALA A 138 -0.33 17.11 3.37
C ALA A 138 -0.29 15.71 2.71
N ARG A 139 0.34 14.72 3.38
CA ARG A 139 0.39 13.32 2.94
C ARG A 139 -1.00 12.67 2.77
N LEU A 140 -2.03 13.20 3.43
CA LEU A 140 -3.41 12.73 3.35
C LEU A 140 -4.29 13.58 2.38
N ARG A 141 -3.65 14.40 1.54
CA ARG A 141 -4.29 15.31 0.56
C ARG A 141 -3.64 15.22 -0.83
N THR A 142 -3.19 14.05 -1.26
CA THR A 142 -2.57 13.89 -2.59
C THR A 142 -3.57 13.97 -3.74
N LEU A 143 -4.82 13.56 -3.54
CA LEU A 143 -5.86 13.59 -4.58
C LEU A 143 -6.22 15.01 -5.04
N PRO A 144 -6.41 16.02 -4.16
CA PRO A 144 -6.53 17.41 -4.60
C PRO A 144 -5.33 17.94 -5.40
N LYS A 145 -4.11 17.50 -5.10
CA LYS A 145 -2.91 17.86 -5.90
C LYS A 145 -2.98 17.20 -7.28
N ALA A 146 -3.30 15.91 -7.35
CA ALA A 146 -3.52 15.18 -8.60
C ALA A 146 -4.62 15.81 -9.47
N ALA A 147 -5.71 16.29 -8.88
CA ALA A 147 -6.79 16.98 -9.60
C ALA A 147 -6.28 18.25 -10.30
N LYS A 148 -5.42 19.03 -9.63
CA LYS A 148 -4.81 20.23 -10.22
C LYS A 148 -3.85 19.88 -11.35
N LEU A 149 -3.03 18.84 -11.16
CA LEU A 149 -2.01 18.44 -12.15
C LEU A 149 -2.61 17.84 -13.42
N THR A 150 -3.72 17.09 -13.28
CA THR A 150 -4.38 16.40 -14.40
C THR A 150 -5.52 17.22 -15.03
N GLY A 151 -6.04 18.23 -14.33
CA GLY A 151 -7.29 18.91 -14.69
C GLY A 151 -8.56 18.06 -14.50
N LEU A 152 -8.45 16.85 -13.96
CA LEU A 152 -9.57 15.95 -13.73
C LEU A 152 -10.31 16.32 -12.43
N SER A 153 -11.62 16.07 -12.41
CA SER A 153 -12.41 16.34 -11.20
C SER A 153 -12.03 15.36 -10.05
N PRO A 154 -12.07 15.82 -8.79
CA PRO A 154 -11.82 14.93 -7.64
C PRO A 154 -12.72 13.70 -7.62
N ARG A 155 -13.99 13.83 -8.04
CA ARG A 155 -14.91 12.69 -8.15
C ARG A 155 -14.38 11.64 -9.13
N LYS A 156 -13.93 12.06 -10.32
CA LYS A 156 -13.40 11.14 -11.33
C LYS A 156 -12.15 10.43 -10.83
N LEU A 157 -11.23 11.14 -10.17
CA LEU A 157 -10.04 10.55 -9.57
C LEU A 157 -10.33 9.51 -8.47
N ARG A 158 -11.49 9.59 -7.79
CA ARG A 158 -11.90 8.60 -6.79
C ARG A 158 -12.55 7.36 -7.40
N THR A 159 -13.34 7.53 -8.47
CA THR A 159 -14.24 6.47 -8.97
C THR A 159 -13.81 5.83 -10.29
N ASP A 160 -12.91 6.47 -11.05
CA ASP A 160 -12.43 5.96 -12.33
C ASP A 160 -10.96 5.49 -12.19
N PRO A 161 -10.69 4.18 -12.31
CA PRO A 161 -9.33 3.65 -12.18
C PRO A 161 -8.33 4.26 -13.15
N ALA A 162 -8.72 4.56 -14.40
CA ALA A 162 -7.80 5.14 -15.37
C ALA A 162 -7.45 6.59 -15.02
N ALA A 163 -8.43 7.36 -14.56
CA ALA A 163 -8.20 8.70 -14.04
C ALA A 163 -7.30 8.68 -12.80
N ASN A 164 -7.52 7.72 -11.89
CA ASN A 164 -6.70 7.55 -10.70
C ASN A 164 -5.23 7.23 -11.04
N VAL A 165 -5.00 6.34 -12.01
CA VAL A 165 -3.68 6.03 -12.56
C VAL A 165 -3.02 7.27 -13.17
N ALA A 166 -3.75 8.06 -13.97
CA ALA A 166 -3.26 9.33 -14.49
C ALA A 166 -2.89 10.32 -13.37
N GLY A 167 -3.69 10.39 -12.30
CA GLY A 167 -3.41 11.21 -11.13
C GLY A 167 -2.12 10.81 -10.40
N GLY A 168 -1.87 9.51 -10.23
CA GLY A 168 -0.62 9.01 -9.64
C GLY A 168 0.59 9.26 -10.55
N ALA A 169 0.44 9.09 -11.86
CA ALA A 169 1.47 9.41 -12.85
C ALA A 169 1.85 10.89 -12.82
N ALA A 170 0.85 11.77 -12.76
CA ALA A 170 1.04 13.21 -12.65
C ALA A 170 1.80 13.59 -11.37
N LEU A 171 1.47 12.96 -10.23
CA LEU A 171 2.18 13.18 -8.96
C LEU A 171 3.66 12.73 -9.02
N LEU A 172 3.96 11.59 -9.65
CA LEU A 172 5.33 11.13 -9.84
C LEU A 172 6.13 12.09 -10.74
N ALA A 173 5.56 12.50 -11.87
CA ALA A 173 6.21 13.43 -12.79
C ALA A 173 6.44 14.81 -12.14
N ASP A 174 5.48 15.27 -11.33
CA ASP A 174 5.61 16.50 -10.56
C ASP A 174 6.70 16.40 -9.48
N ALA A 175 6.75 15.29 -8.73
CA ALA A 175 7.81 15.04 -7.75
C ALA A 175 9.22 14.99 -8.38
N GLN A 176 9.35 14.40 -9.58
CA GLN A 176 10.60 14.37 -10.35
C GLN A 176 11.05 15.79 -10.74
N ARG A 177 10.11 16.62 -11.21
CA ARG A 177 10.38 18.04 -11.54
C ARG A 177 10.75 18.86 -10.31
N GLU A 178 10.05 18.65 -9.18
CA GLU A 178 10.37 19.29 -7.89
C GLU A 178 11.75 18.86 -7.34
N LEU A 179 12.32 17.74 -7.79
CA LEU A 179 13.70 17.32 -7.48
C LEU A 179 14.74 17.99 -8.39
N GLY A 180 14.30 18.71 -9.43
CA GLY A 180 15.18 19.23 -10.49
C GLY A 180 15.73 18.14 -11.41
N GLU A 181 15.14 16.94 -11.39
CA GLU A 181 15.53 15.83 -12.25
C GLU A 181 14.72 15.87 -13.56
N PRO A 182 15.33 15.52 -14.71
CA PRO A 182 14.59 15.38 -15.95
C PRO A 182 13.62 14.18 -15.87
N LEU A 183 12.54 14.26 -16.65
CA LEU A 183 11.73 13.09 -16.94
C LEU A 183 12.60 12.12 -17.78
N SER A 184 12.53 10.83 -17.46
CA SER A 184 13.38 9.81 -18.07
C SER A 184 12.58 8.54 -18.35
N SER A 185 12.90 7.87 -19.44
CA SER A 185 12.36 6.54 -19.75
C SER A 185 13.04 5.42 -18.94
N ASP A 186 14.19 5.69 -18.30
CA ASP A 186 14.91 4.72 -17.48
C ASP A 186 14.31 4.68 -16.06
N PRO A 187 13.74 3.54 -15.61
CA PRO A 187 13.24 3.40 -14.25
C PRO A 187 14.25 3.75 -13.17
N ALA A 188 15.56 3.55 -13.39
CA ALA A 188 16.61 3.83 -12.40
C ALA A 188 16.69 5.31 -11.98
N ASP A 189 16.18 6.22 -12.83
CA ASP A 189 16.22 7.67 -12.64
C ASP A 189 15.10 8.21 -11.75
N TRP A 190 14.20 7.34 -11.27
CA TRP A 190 12.98 7.76 -10.57
C TRP A 190 13.00 7.52 -9.06
N TYR A 191 14.13 7.08 -8.51
CA TYR A 191 14.20 6.69 -7.09
C TYR A 191 13.78 7.82 -6.15
N GLY A 192 14.25 9.05 -6.38
CA GLY A 192 13.87 10.19 -5.56
C GLY A 192 12.37 10.51 -5.64
N ALA A 193 11.78 10.48 -6.83
CA ALA A 193 10.35 10.75 -7.02
C ALA A 193 9.48 9.66 -6.38
N VAL A 194 9.88 8.39 -6.50
CA VAL A 194 9.23 7.26 -5.83
C VAL A 194 9.31 7.42 -4.31
N ALA A 195 10.47 7.80 -3.78
CA ALA A 195 10.64 8.04 -2.35
C ALA A 195 9.72 9.17 -1.84
N ARG A 196 9.61 10.28 -2.58
CA ARG A 196 8.67 11.38 -2.25
C ARG A 196 7.20 10.98 -2.34
N PHE A 197 6.86 10.00 -3.20
CA PHE A 197 5.49 9.51 -3.33
C PHE A 197 4.95 8.88 -2.03
N SER A 198 5.84 8.38 -1.15
CA SER A 198 5.46 7.86 0.18
C SER A 198 4.76 8.88 1.07
N GLY A 199 5.04 10.17 0.86
CA GLY A 199 4.58 11.24 1.75
C GLY A 199 5.27 11.27 3.12
N ALA A 200 6.37 10.54 3.30
CA ALA A 200 7.21 10.60 4.48
C ALA A 200 7.89 11.98 4.60
N ASP A 201 8.12 12.42 5.83
CA ASP A 201 8.82 13.66 6.16
C ASP A 201 10.31 13.45 6.46
N ASP A 202 10.75 12.20 6.56
CA ASP A 202 12.14 11.80 6.76
C ASP A 202 12.69 10.92 5.63
N SER A 203 14.02 10.98 5.43
CA SER A 203 14.71 10.25 4.37
C SER A 203 14.72 8.73 4.57
N ALA A 204 14.74 8.23 5.81
CA ALA A 204 14.85 6.79 6.06
C ALA A 204 13.55 6.07 5.70
N THR A 205 12.41 6.62 6.12
CA THR A 205 11.07 6.11 5.78
C THR A 205 10.80 6.23 4.28
N ALA A 206 11.16 7.37 3.67
CA ALA A 206 11.03 7.55 2.22
C ALA A 206 11.89 6.54 1.41
N ALA A 207 13.12 6.28 1.88
CA ALA A 207 14.01 5.29 1.27
C ALA A 207 13.48 3.86 1.42
N ALA A 208 12.95 3.49 2.60
CA ALA A 208 12.36 2.18 2.83
C ALA A 208 11.21 1.89 1.83
N TYR A 209 10.29 2.84 1.67
CA TYR A 209 9.23 2.73 0.67
C TYR A 209 9.77 2.58 -0.75
N ALA A 210 10.75 3.39 -1.13
CA ALA A 210 11.35 3.30 -2.47
C ALA A 210 12.06 1.97 -2.69
N ASN A 211 12.77 1.45 -1.68
CA ASN A 211 13.41 0.14 -1.76
C ASN A 211 12.37 -0.95 -2.02
N ASP A 212 11.25 -0.97 -1.29
CA ASP A 212 10.18 -1.93 -1.52
C ASP A 212 9.61 -1.85 -2.96
N VAL A 213 9.47 -0.65 -3.52
CA VAL A 213 9.02 -0.47 -4.92
C VAL A 213 10.04 -1.09 -5.87
N TYR A 214 11.33 -0.81 -5.67
CA TYR A 214 12.38 -1.36 -6.53
C TYR A 214 12.55 -2.87 -6.37
N ASP A 215 12.24 -3.43 -5.21
CA ASP A 215 12.16 -4.87 -5.00
C ASP A 215 11.04 -5.49 -5.83
N VAL A 216 9.87 -4.84 -5.88
CA VAL A 216 8.77 -5.20 -6.77
C VAL A 216 9.18 -5.09 -8.24
N LEU A 217 9.89 -4.02 -8.65
CA LEU A 217 10.40 -3.87 -10.03
C LEU A 217 11.39 -4.99 -10.40
N ARG A 218 12.31 -5.33 -9.50
CA ARG A 218 13.33 -6.37 -9.74
C ARG A 218 12.72 -7.75 -9.88
N THR A 219 11.72 -8.05 -9.06
CA THR A 219 11.11 -9.39 -8.99
C THR A 219 9.92 -9.57 -9.92
N GLY A 220 9.27 -8.48 -10.36
CA GLY A 220 8.07 -8.53 -11.17
C GLY A 220 6.85 -9.05 -10.41
N ARG A 221 5.65 -8.77 -10.91
CA ARG A 221 4.39 -9.22 -10.31
C ARG A 221 3.37 -9.52 -11.40
N GLU A 222 2.50 -10.47 -11.12
CA GLU A 222 1.33 -10.76 -11.96
C GLU A 222 0.16 -11.10 -11.04
N ARG A 223 -1.00 -10.51 -11.30
CA ARG A 223 -2.20 -10.72 -10.48
C ARG A 223 -3.49 -10.40 -11.25
N ALA A 224 -4.58 -11.06 -10.87
CA ALA A 224 -5.94 -10.63 -11.17
C ALA A 224 -6.45 -9.69 -10.05
N THR A 225 -6.93 -8.51 -10.43
CA THR A 225 -7.44 -7.49 -9.48
C THR A 225 -8.78 -7.88 -8.86
N ASP A 226 -9.23 -7.10 -7.89
CA ASP A 226 -10.58 -7.13 -7.30
C ASP A 226 -11.73 -7.07 -8.32
N THR A 227 -11.46 -6.54 -9.51
CA THR A 227 -12.38 -6.42 -10.64
C THR A 227 -12.16 -7.48 -11.73
N GLY A 228 -11.27 -8.45 -11.48
CA GLY A 228 -10.98 -9.56 -12.39
C GLY A 228 -10.04 -9.22 -13.55
N GLN A 229 -9.46 -8.02 -13.59
CA GLN A 229 -8.51 -7.63 -14.65
C GLN A 229 -7.11 -8.20 -14.37
N ARG A 230 -6.44 -8.69 -15.41
CA ARG A 230 -5.07 -9.22 -15.28
C ARG A 230 -4.06 -8.08 -15.49
N VAL A 231 -3.23 -7.85 -14.48
CA VAL A 231 -2.15 -6.84 -14.53
C VAL A 231 -0.80 -7.55 -14.36
N VAL A 232 0.16 -7.14 -15.17
CA VAL A 232 1.50 -7.73 -15.24
C VAL A 232 2.56 -6.63 -15.19
N LEU A 233 3.51 -6.81 -14.28
CA LEU A 233 4.77 -6.10 -14.20
C LEU A 233 5.90 -7.09 -14.46
N ALA A 234 6.56 -6.95 -15.61
CA ALA A 234 7.73 -7.76 -15.94
C ALA A 234 8.89 -7.45 -14.98
N ALA A 235 9.59 -8.51 -14.53
CA ALA A 235 10.75 -8.40 -13.67
C ALA A 235 11.93 -7.73 -14.38
N GLN A 236 12.67 -6.89 -13.65
CA GLN A 236 13.92 -6.27 -14.10
C GLN A 236 15.06 -6.59 -13.12
N PRO A 237 15.60 -7.82 -13.10
CA PRO A 237 16.50 -8.29 -12.03
C PRO A 237 17.80 -7.49 -11.89
N LYS A 238 18.22 -6.81 -12.96
CA LYS A 238 19.44 -6.00 -13.01
C LYS A 238 19.20 -4.51 -12.76
N LEU A 239 17.96 -4.10 -12.45
CA LEU A 239 17.63 -2.70 -12.18
C LEU A 239 18.33 -2.24 -10.91
N SER A 240 19.12 -1.18 -11.02
CA SER A 240 19.82 -0.53 -9.91
C SER A 240 19.38 0.93 -9.81
N PRO A 241 18.64 1.35 -8.77
CA PRO A 241 18.20 2.73 -8.61
C PRO A 241 19.35 3.72 -8.38
N ARG A 242 19.18 4.97 -8.85
CA ARG A 242 20.06 6.10 -8.47
C ARG A 242 19.62 6.69 -7.12
N THR A 243 20.01 6.02 -6.03
CA THR A 243 19.59 6.38 -4.66
C THR A 243 20.06 7.76 -4.21
N ALA A 244 21.18 8.26 -4.75
CA ALA A 244 21.75 9.57 -4.44
C ALA A 244 20.78 10.75 -4.69
N GLN A 245 19.78 10.57 -5.56
CA GLN A 245 18.74 11.58 -5.81
C GLN A 245 17.95 11.94 -4.54
N LEU A 246 17.83 11.01 -3.59
CA LEU A 246 17.11 11.26 -2.34
C LEU A 246 17.73 12.39 -1.51
N GLY A 247 19.03 12.64 -1.63
CA GLY A 247 19.69 13.78 -0.98
C GLY A 247 19.14 15.15 -1.42
N ARG A 248 18.51 15.22 -2.60
CA ARG A 248 17.84 16.43 -3.11
C ARG A 248 16.40 16.57 -2.64
N ALA A 249 15.87 15.58 -1.92
CA ALA A 249 14.49 15.56 -1.49
C ALA A 249 14.19 16.56 -0.35
N GLY A 250 15.20 17.08 0.34
CA GLY A 250 15.04 18.04 1.43
C GLY A 250 14.29 17.48 2.64
N LEU A 251 14.32 16.15 2.82
CA LEU A 251 13.67 15.46 3.92
C LEU A 251 14.53 15.51 5.19
N ARG A 252 13.88 15.39 6.35
CA ARG A 252 14.56 15.31 7.64
C ARG A 252 15.41 14.03 7.70
N THR A 253 16.53 14.09 8.41
CA THR A 253 17.28 12.87 8.78
C THR A 253 16.85 12.44 10.18
N LEU A 254 16.44 11.16 10.32
CA LEU A 254 16.15 10.59 11.64
C LEU A 254 17.45 10.39 12.41
N ASP A 255 17.40 10.63 13.72
CA ASP A 255 18.46 10.22 14.63
C ASP A 255 18.16 8.79 15.10
N ALA A 256 18.93 7.83 14.60
CA ALA A 256 18.88 6.46 15.10
C ALA A 256 19.59 6.33 16.46
N GLY A 257 20.30 7.35 16.92
CA GLY A 257 21.17 7.27 18.08
C GLY A 257 22.18 6.11 17.94
N GLY A 258 22.46 5.43 19.05
CA GLY A 258 23.24 4.19 19.08
C GLY A 258 22.39 2.93 18.87
N THR A 259 21.19 3.02 18.30
CA THR A 259 20.29 1.86 18.19
C THR A 259 20.66 0.93 17.04
N GLU A 260 20.52 -0.37 17.28
CA GLU A 260 20.65 -1.39 16.25
C GLU A 260 19.32 -1.58 15.53
N CYS A 261 19.23 -1.08 14.30
CA CYS A 261 18.00 -1.10 13.52
C CYS A 261 18.04 -2.07 12.34
N PRO A 262 16.99 -2.89 12.15
CA PRO A 262 16.87 -3.71 10.96
C PRO A 262 16.88 -2.84 9.69
N ARG A 263 17.63 -3.25 8.67
CA ARG A 263 17.81 -2.48 7.43
C ARG A 263 16.53 -2.26 6.62
N THR A 264 15.46 -2.97 6.96
CA THR A 264 14.17 -2.96 6.25
C THR A 264 13.11 -2.08 6.92
N VAL A 265 13.42 -1.46 8.05
CA VAL A 265 12.48 -0.56 8.76
C VAL A 265 13.16 0.76 9.05
N SER A 266 12.38 1.85 9.06
CA SER A 266 12.85 3.11 9.62
C SER A 266 12.78 3.05 11.14
N CYS A 267 13.79 3.61 11.79
CA CYS A 267 13.86 3.73 13.24
C CYS A 267 14.08 5.18 13.62
N GLU A 268 13.41 5.60 14.67
CA GLU A 268 13.69 6.83 15.38
C GLU A 268 13.91 6.46 16.85
N TRP A 269 15.01 6.94 17.42
CA TRP A 269 15.26 6.78 18.84
C TRP A 269 14.59 7.92 19.60
N ILE A 270 13.54 7.59 20.34
CA ILE A 270 12.85 8.53 21.23
C ILE A 270 13.17 8.09 22.67
N PRO A 271 14.11 8.76 23.36
CA PRO A 271 14.53 8.34 24.69
C PRO A 271 13.40 8.52 25.70
N ALA A 272 13.23 7.50 26.54
CA ALA A 272 12.35 7.56 27.70
C ALA A 272 12.96 8.54 28.73
N PRO A 273 12.20 9.54 29.24
CA PRO A 273 12.75 10.53 30.15
C PRO A 273 13.06 9.95 31.54
N TYR A 274 14.29 10.13 32.02
CA TYR A 274 14.66 9.94 33.43
C TYR A 274 14.65 11.27 34.17
N LYS A 275 13.97 11.34 35.33
CA LYS A 275 14.00 12.51 36.20
C LYS A 275 13.81 12.13 37.67
N GLN A 276 14.66 12.69 38.53
CA GLN A 276 14.49 12.64 39.98
C GLN A 276 13.81 13.93 40.46
N PHE A 277 12.74 13.79 41.25
CA PHE A 277 11.96 14.92 41.78
C PHE A 277 12.33 15.31 43.23
N GLY A 278 13.19 14.51 43.89
CA GLY A 278 13.62 14.72 45.27
C GLY A 278 13.01 13.70 46.22
N GLU A 279 13.51 13.56 47.45
CA GLU A 279 12.95 12.65 48.48
C GLU A 279 12.82 11.16 48.07
N GLY A 280 13.55 10.72 47.05
CA GLY A 280 13.43 9.36 46.50
C GLY A 280 12.26 9.18 45.53
N ASP A 281 11.64 10.28 45.09
CA ASP A 281 10.65 10.32 44.02
C ASP A 281 11.32 10.45 42.64
N TYR A 282 10.84 9.66 41.68
CA TYR A 282 11.38 9.53 40.33
C TYR A 282 10.24 9.38 39.32
N GLY A 283 10.50 9.77 38.07
CA GLY A 283 9.62 9.46 36.95
C GLY A 283 9.58 7.95 36.63
N ASN A 284 8.85 7.59 35.58
CA ASN A 284 8.55 6.18 35.24
C ASN A 284 9.72 5.34 34.71
N HIS A 285 10.87 5.95 34.48
CA HIS A 285 11.99 5.29 33.82
C HIS A 285 13.22 5.45 34.69
N ASP A 286 14.08 4.42 34.69
CA ASP A 286 15.35 4.41 35.41
C ASP A 286 16.52 4.20 34.42
N LEU A 287 17.72 4.59 34.83
CA LEU A 287 18.92 4.43 34.03
C LEU A 287 19.47 3.01 34.17
N GLY A 288 19.83 2.39 33.04
CA GLY A 288 20.56 1.12 33.00
C GLY A 288 21.91 1.29 32.33
N ASP A 289 22.99 0.86 33.00
CA ASP A 289 24.32 0.76 32.39
C ASP A 289 24.44 -0.58 31.65
N ARG A 290 24.16 -0.59 30.35
CA ARG A 290 24.15 -1.82 29.54
C ARG A 290 25.48 -2.01 28.80
N PRO A 291 26.02 -3.24 28.73
CA PRO A 291 25.41 -4.52 29.17
C PRO A 291 25.69 -4.91 30.63
N THR A 292 26.33 -4.06 31.44
CA THR A 292 26.72 -4.38 32.84
C THR A 292 25.54 -4.65 33.78
N SER A 293 24.39 -4.02 33.54
CA SER A 293 23.16 -4.13 34.33
C SER A 293 22.41 -5.45 34.07
N GLN A 294 21.41 -5.75 34.92
CA GLN A 294 20.67 -7.02 35.01
C GLN A 294 20.15 -7.54 33.67
N ASP A 295 20.44 -8.77 33.27
CA ASP A 295 19.98 -9.36 31.99
C ASP A 295 18.46 -9.18 31.72
N ILE A 296 18.10 -9.12 30.43
CA ILE A 296 16.71 -8.94 29.99
C ILE A 296 16.06 -10.31 29.78
N ASP A 297 15.13 -10.69 30.66
CA ASP A 297 14.34 -11.92 30.51
C ASP A 297 13.08 -11.73 29.66
N TYR A 298 12.52 -10.51 29.67
CA TYR A 298 11.23 -10.21 29.03
C TYR A 298 11.27 -8.84 28.34
N ILE A 299 10.57 -8.77 27.20
CA ILE A 299 10.22 -7.51 26.54
C ILE A 299 8.70 -7.38 26.63
N VAL A 300 8.23 -6.33 27.30
CA VAL A 300 6.80 -6.00 27.37
C VAL A 300 6.51 -4.93 26.32
N VAL A 301 5.54 -5.20 25.44
CA VAL A 301 5.11 -4.28 24.40
C VAL A 301 3.74 -3.72 24.78
N HIS A 302 3.66 -2.40 24.94
CA HIS A 302 2.41 -1.69 25.15
C HIS A 302 1.91 -1.13 23.81
N ASP A 303 0.62 -1.31 23.53
CA ASP A 303 -0.08 -0.56 22.50
C ASP A 303 -0.83 0.63 23.11
N THR A 304 -1.07 1.64 22.28
CA THR A 304 -1.76 2.87 22.69
C THR A 304 -2.87 3.19 21.73
N GLU A 305 -4.06 3.47 22.26
CA GLU A 305 -5.19 3.96 21.48
C GLU A 305 -5.25 5.49 21.59
N GLY A 306 -4.94 6.21 20.51
CA GLY A 306 -4.96 7.67 20.51
C GLY A 306 -4.20 8.31 19.36
N ALA A 307 -4.10 9.64 19.40
CA ALA A 307 -3.29 10.38 18.44
C ALA A 307 -1.79 10.22 18.77
N TRP A 308 -0.99 9.89 17.75
CA TRP A 308 0.47 9.72 17.84
C TRP A 308 1.17 10.80 18.67
N GLU A 309 0.97 12.07 18.33
CA GLU A 309 1.60 13.21 19.04
C GLU A 309 1.20 13.28 20.52
N GLY A 310 -0.05 12.96 20.83
CA GLY A 310 -0.53 12.94 22.21
C GLY A 310 0.16 11.85 23.01
N VAL A 311 0.29 10.65 22.43
CA VAL A 311 1.00 9.52 23.05
C VAL A 311 2.47 9.86 23.28
N LEU A 312 3.16 10.42 22.28
CA LEU A 312 4.55 10.83 22.44
C LEU A 312 4.71 11.89 23.53
N THR A 313 3.83 12.90 23.55
CA THR A 313 3.85 13.94 24.58
C THR A 313 3.71 13.34 25.99
N MET A 314 2.80 12.37 26.16
CA MET A 314 2.57 11.70 27.44
C MET A 314 3.76 10.82 27.86
N VAL A 315 4.34 10.05 26.94
CA VAL A 315 5.50 9.18 27.23
C VAL A 315 6.77 10.00 27.52
N GLN A 316 6.92 11.18 26.91
CA GLN A 316 8.06 12.06 27.12
C GLN A 316 7.91 13.02 28.30
N ASP A 317 6.74 13.09 28.93
CA ASP A 317 6.54 13.89 30.13
C ASP A 317 6.95 13.10 31.38
N PRO A 318 8.06 13.46 32.05
CA PRO A 318 8.53 12.74 33.22
C PRO A 318 7.55 12.77 34.42
N ALA A 319 6.54 13.66 34.41
CA ALA A 319 5.57 13.83 35.50
C ALA A 319 4.18 13.25 35.20
N TYR A 320 3.93 12.72 34.00
CA TYR A 320 2.57 12.32 33.59
C TYR A 320 2.03 11.09 34.33
N VAL A 321 2.90 10.28 34.93
CA VAL A 321 2.52 9.05 35.65
C VAL A 321 3.46 8.78 36.84
N SER A 322 3.91 9.83 37.53
CA SER A 322 4.64 9.72 38.82
C SER A 322 3.68 9.48 39.98
#